data_AF-A0A7J7XW73-F1
#
_entry.id   AF-A0A7J7XW73-F1
#
_cell.length_a   1.000
_cell.length_b   1.000
_cell.length_c   1.000
_cell.angle_alpha   90.00
_cell.angle_beta   90.00
_cell.angle_gamma   90.00
#
_symmetry.space_group_name_H-M   'P 1'
#
loop_
_entity.id
_entity.type
_entity.pdbx_description
1 polymer ?
#
loop_
_entity_poly.entity_id
_entity_poly.type
_entity_poly.pdbx_seq_one_letter_code
_entity_poly.pdbx_strand_id
1 'polypeptide(L)'
;MRSVTLHTDVGDIKIEIFCERTPKACENFLALCASNYYNGCIFHRNIKGFMVQTGDPSGTGRGGNSIWGKKFEDEYSEYLKHNVRGVVSMANNGPNTNGSQFFITYGKQPHLDMKYTVFGK
;
A
#
# COMPACT_ATOMS: atom_id res chain seq x y z
N MET A 1 11.22 8.02 12.31
CA MET A 1 9.93 8.14 11.60
C MET A 1 10.22 8.50 10.15
N ARG A 2 9.76 7.69 9.18
CA ARG A 2 9.93 7.96 7.74
C ARG A 2 8.55 8.29 7.16
N SER A 3 8.49 9.26 6.26
CA SER A 3 7.27 9.65 5.56
C SER A 3 7.56 9.91 4.10
N VAL A 4 6.58 9.70 3.23
CA VAL A 4 6.64 10.08 1.81
C VAL A 4 5.51 11.05 1.48
N THR A 5 5.68 11.82 0.41
CA THR A 5 4.60 12.59 -0.20
C THR A 5 4.32 12.02 -1.58
N LEU A 6 3.07 11.59 -1.82
CA LEU A 6 2.59 11.26 -3.15
C LEU A 6 2.06 12.55 -3.78
N HIS A 7 2.67 12.95 -4.89
CA HIS A 7 2.18 14.03 -5.73
C HIS A 7 1.19 13.44 -6.73
N THR A 8 -0.07 13.88 -6.67
CA THR A 8 -1.14 13.40 -7.56
C THR A 8 -1.75 14.58 -8.32
N ASP A 9 -2.48 14.29 -9.40
CA ASP A 9 -3.16 15.30 -10.21
C ASP A 9 -4.18 16.14 -9.41
N VAL A 10 -4.62 15.63 -8.25
CA VAL A 10 -5.64 16.27 -7.40
C VAL A 10 -5.10 16.72 -6.04
N GLY A 11 -3.78 16.75 -5.88
CA GLY A 11 -3.10 17.26 -4.69
C GLY A 11 -2.17 16.26 -4.03
N ASP A 12 -1.56 16.71 -2.94
CA ASP A 12 -0.53 15.96 -2.23
C ASP A 12 -1.12 15.07 -1.14
N ILE A 13 -0.60 13.84 -1.04
CA ILE A 13 -0.92 12.90 0.05
C ILE A 13 0.37 12.58 0.79
N LYS A 14 0.49 13.07 2.03
CA LYS A 14 1.60 12.72 2.91
C LYS A 14 1.25 11.47 3.71
N ILE A 15 2.14 10.48 3.69
CA ILE A 15 1.96 9.18 4.33
C ILE A 15 3.10 8.94 5.32
N GLU A 16 2.76 8.60 6.56
CA GLU A 16 3.70 8.05 7.55
C GLU A 16 3.87 6.55 7.34
N ILE A 17 5.10 6.04 7.39
CA ILE A 17 5.43 4.63 7.15
C ILE A 17 5.89 3.94 8.44
N PHE A 18 5.22 2.84 8.80
CA PHE A 18 5.41 2.09 10.05
C PHE A 18 6.54 1.04 9.97
N CYS A 19 7.74 1.47 9.60
CA CYS A 19 8.88 0.58 9.34
C CYS A 19 9.32 -0.30 10.52
N GLU A 20 8.99 0.07 11.77
CA GLU A 20 9.30 -0.75 12.96
C GLU A 20 8.41 -1.99 13.05
N ARG A 21 7.19 -1.94 12.50
CA ARG A 21 6.20 -3.03 12.59
C ARG A 21 6.10 -3.83 11.30
N THR A 22 6.36 -3.20 10.17
CA THR A 22 6.32 -3.82 8.84
C THR A 22 7.58 -3.47 8.04
N PRO A 23 8.76 -3.97 8.47
CA PRO A 23 10.04 -3.60 7.89
C PRO A 23 10.13 -3.94 6.39
N LYS A 24 9.64 -5.10 5.94
CA LYS A 24 9.73 -5.48 4.52
C LYS A 24 8.77 -4.69 3.65
N ALA A 25 7.52 -4.50 4.08
CA ALA A 25 6.59 -3.66 3.34
C ALA A 25 7.10 -2.21 3.23
N CYS A 26 7.68 -1.67 4.31
CA CYS A 26 8.31 -0.35 4.31
C CYS A 26 9.51 -0.29 3.35
N GLU A 27 10.45 -1.24 3.43
CA GLU A 27 11.63 -1.27 2.56
C GLU A 27 11.22 -1.34 1.09
N ASN A 28 10.31 -2.25 0.75
CA ASN A 28 9.76 -2.40 -0.59
C ASN A 28 9.14 -1.09 -1.09
N PHE A 29 8.24 -0.50 -0.30
CA PHE A 29 7.53 0.72 -0.70
C PHE A 29 8.50 1.90 -0.91
N LEU A 30 9.41 2.13 0.04
CA LEU A 30 10.38 3.21 -0.05
C LEU A 30 11.37 3.03 -1.22
N ALA A 31 11.81 1.79 -1.49
CA ALA A 31 12.70 1.51 -2.61
C ALA A 31 11.99 1.69 -3.97
N LEU A 32 10.72 1.32 -4.07
CA LEU A 32 9.90 1.57 -5.26
C LEU A 32 9.63 3.07 -5.45
N CYS A 33 9.38 3.83 -4.38
CA CYS A 33 9.31 5.29 -4.44
C CYS A 33 10.63 5.90 -4.96
N ALA A 34 11.78 5.49 -4.40
CA ALA A 34 13.09 6.03 -4.78
C ALA A 34 13.51 5.68 -6.22
N SER A 35 12.99 4.58 -6.77
CA SER A 35 13.28 4.14 -8.15
C SER A 35 12.34 4.74 -9.20
N ASN A 36 11.50 5.72 -8.84
CA ASN A 36 10.45 6.31 -9.69
C ASN A 36 9.41 5.29 -10.18
N TYR A 37 9.31 4.10 -9.56
CA TYR A 37 8.43 3.03 -10.00
C TYR A 37 6.96 3.42 -9.99
N TYR A 38 6.56 4.26 -9.03
CA TYR A 38 5.19 4.73 -8.89
C TYR A 38 4.87 5.97 -9.74
N ASN A 39 5.85 6.55 -10.43
CA ASN A 39 5.61 7.75 -11.24
C ASN A 39 4.71 7.39 -12.43
N GLY A 40 3.63 8.15 -12.61
CA GLY A 40 2.62 7.89 -13.64
C GLY A 40 1.67 6.73 -13.34
N CYS A 41 1.78 6.06 -12.17
CA CYS A 41 0.79 5.07 -11.77
C CYS A 41 -0.58 5.72 -11.53
N ILE A 42 -1.61 5.16 -12.16
CA ILE A 42 -2.99 5.58 -11.94
C ILE A 42 -3.61 4.85 -10.73
N PHE A 43 -4.59 5.51 -10.11
CA PHE A 43 -5.50 4.87 -9.17
C PHE A 43 -6.56 4.06 -9.93
N HIS A 44 -6.18 2.86 -10.38
CA HIS A 44 -6.98 2.02 -11.28
C HIS A 44 -8.27 1.45 -10.65
N ARG A 45 -8.43 1.50 -9.32
CA ARG A 45 -9.64 1.02 -8.65
C ARG A 45 -10.03 1.94 -7.50
N ASN A 46 -11.17 2.62 -7.64
CA ASN A 46 -11.68 3.59 -6.67
C ASN A 46 -13.12 3.23 -6.27
N ILE A 47 -13.33 2.81 -5.01
CA ILE A 47 -14.64 2.38 -4.51
C ILE A 47 -15.06 3.31 -3.37
N LYS A 48 -16.08 4.14 -3.64
CA LYS A 48 -16.61 5.11 -2.67
C LYS A 48 -17.00 4.42 -1.35
N GLY A 49 -16.53 4.98 -0.24
CA GLY A 49 -16.78 4.44 1.10
C GLY A 49 -15.94 3.23 1.50
N PHE A 50 -15.19 2.64 0.56
CA PHE A 50 -14.35 1.47 0.81
C PHE A 50 -12.86 1.84 0.80
N MET A 51 -12.26 1.94 -0.38
CA MET A 51 -10.83 2.24 -0.56
C MET A 51 -10.54 2.72 -1.98
N VAL A 52 -9.34 3.28 -2.15
CA VAL A 52 -8.73 3.57 -3.46
C VAL A 52 -7.41 2.81 -3.57
N GLN A 53 -7.19 2.11 -4.69
CA GLN A 53 -6.05 1.23 -4.93
C GLN A 53 -5.22 1.71 -6.12
N THR A 54 -3.89 1.59 -5.98
CA THR A 54 -2.88 2.03 -6.94
C THR A 54 -1.64 1.13 -6.85
N GLY A 55 -0.53 1.54 -7.46
CA GLY A 55 0.76 0.86 -7.41
C GLY A 55 0.93 -0.24 -8.45
N ASP A 56 0.15 -0.20 -9.54
CA ASP A 56 0.32 -1.03 -10.72
C ASP A 56 0.77 -0.15 -11.91
N PRO A 57 2.05 -0.23 -12.33
CA PRO A 57 2.56 0.53 -13.48
C PRO A 57 1.88 0.19 -14.81
N SER A 58 1.30 -1.00 -14.92
CA SER A 58 0.55 -1.39 -16.13
C SER A 58 -0.86 -0.78 -16.17
N GLY A 59 -1.38 -0.31 -15.03
CA GLY A 59 -2.75 0.18 -14.89
C GLY A 59 -3.85 -0.89 -15.01
N THR A 60 -3.50 -2.17 -15.20
CA THR A 60 -4.46 -3.26 -15.45
C THR A 60 -5.11 -3.81 -14.19
N GLY A 61 -4.52 -3.54 -13.02
CA GLY A 61 -4.88 -4.12 -11.72
C GLY A 61 -4.28 -5.51 -11.48
N ARG A 62 -3.59 -6.09 -12.47
CA ARG A 62 -2.97 -7.43 -12.37
C ARG A 62 -1.45 -7.39 -12.33
N GLY A 63 -0.86 -6.22 -12.59
CA GLY A 63 0.59 -6.03 -12.61
C GLY A 63 1.17 -5.70 -11.23
N GLY A 64 2.43 -5.28 -11.25
CA GLY A 64 3.14 -4.86 -10.05
C GLY A 64 3.99 -5.95 -9.40
N ASN A 65 5.26 -5.63 -9.16
CA ASN A 65 6.23 -6.49 -8.50
C ASN A 65 6.95 -5.74 -7.39
N SER A 66 7.42 -6.48 -6.39
CA SER A 66 8.25 -5.89 -5.35
C SER A 66 9.61 -5.46 -5.91
N ILE A 67 10.36 -4.67 -5.13
CA ILE A 67 11.73 -4.31 -5.45
C ILE A 67 12.64 -5.54 -5.65
N TRP A 68 12.31 -6.68 -5.03
CA TRP A 68 13.07 -7.93 -5.15
C TRP A 68 12.68 -8.77 -6.37
N GLY A 69 11.77 -8.30 -7.22
CA GLY A 69 11.32 -9.02 -8.42
C GLY A 69 10.48 -10.28 -8.13
N LYS A 70 10.11 -10.53 -6.87
CA LYS A 70 9.29 -11.67 -6.42
C LYS A 70 8.26 -11.24 -5.39
N LYS A 71 7.22 -12.04 -5.15
CA LYS A 71 6.27 -11.74 -4.07
C LYS A 71 6.93 -11.93 -2.69
N PHE A 72 6.43 -11.21 -1.70
CA PHE A 72 6.92 -11.29 -0.32
C PHE A 72 5.79 -11.52 0.69
N GLU A 73 6.19 -11.95 1.90
CA GLU A 73 5.31 -12.34 3.00
C GLU A 73 4.44 -11.19 3.53
N ASP A 74 3.36 -11.55 4.21
CA ASP A 74 2.56 -10.58 4.97
C ASP A 74 3.20 -10.27 6.33
N GLU A 75 3.08 -9.03 6.79
CA GLU A 75 3.54 -8.57 8.10
C GLU A 75 2.35 -8.04 8.90
N TYR A 76 1.91 -8.81 9.90
CA TYR A 76 0.74 -8.44 10.71
C TYR A 76 1.14 -7.92 12.09
N SER A 77 0.38 -6.94 12.58
CA SER A 77 0.51 -6.43 13.94
C SER A 77 -0.86 -6.22 14.55
N GLU A 78 -1.08 -6.69 15.78
CA GLU A 78 -2.35 -6.48 16.49
C GLU A 78 -2.69 -5.00 16.72
N TYR A 79 -1.70 -4.11 16.60
CA TYR A 79 -1.85 -2.66 16.77
C TYR A 79 -2.14 -1.93 15.46
N LEU A 80 -1.95 -2.58 14.31
CA LEU A 80 -2.17 -1.99 12.99
C LEU A 80 -3.43 -2.58 12.37
N LYS A 81 -4.51 -1.80 12.38
CA LYS A 81 -5.83 -2.22 11.92
C LYS A 81 -6.44 -1.18 10.99
N HIS A 82 -7.38 -1.62 10.15
CA HIS A 82 -8.16 -0.75 9.28
C HIS A 82 -9.32 -0.11 10.06
N ASN A 83 -9.02 0.56 11.18
CA ASN A 83 -10.02 1.09 12.11
C ASN A 83 -10.48 2.52 11.80
N VAL A 84 -9.80 3.22 10.89
CA VAL A 84 -10.03 4.63 10.54
C VAL A 84 -9.79 4.85 9.04
N ARG A 85 -10.28 5.98 8.53
CA ARG A 85 -9.94 6.50 7.19
C ARG A 85 -8.43 6.82 7.11
N GLY A 86 -7.85 6.58 5.93
CA GLY A 86 -6.46 6.95 5.61
C GLY A 86 -5.45 5.84 5.86
N VAL A 87 -5.87 4.65 6.31
CA VAL A 87 -4.94 3.53 6.53
C VAL A 87 -4.41 3.05 5.18
N VAL A 88 -3.09 2.87 5.09
CA VAL A 88 -2.38 2.42 3.90
C VAL A 88 -1.92 0.97 4.07
N SER A 89 -2.33 0.12 3.14
CA SER A 89 -2.09 -1.33 3.22
C SER A 89 -1.71 -1.93 1.88
N MET A 90 -0.90 -2.98 1.90
CA MET A 90 -0.53 -3.74 0.71
C MET A 90 -1.74 -4.49 0.15
N ALA A 91 -1.91 -4.47 -1.17
CA ALA A 91 -2.84 -5.35 -1.86
C ALA A 91 -2.17 -6.71 -2.16
N ASN A 92 -2.93 -7.79 -2.04
CA ASN A 92 -2.46 -9.15 -2.30
C ASN A 92 -3.57 -10.00 -2.97
N ASN A 93 -3.19 -11.16 -3.51
CA ASN A 93 -4.07 -12.17 -4.12
C ASN A 93 -4.13 -13.45 -3.26
N GLY A 94 -4.02 -13.30 -1.93
CA GLY A 94 -3.88 -14.39 -0.98
C GLY A 94 -2.60 -14.28 -0.14
N PRO A 95 -2.42 -15.18 0.85
CA PRO A 95 -1.31 -15.10 1.80
C PRO A 95 0.06 -15.04 1.11
N ASN A 96 0.93 -14.14 1.57
CA ASN A 96 2.32 -13.98 1.12
C ASN A 96 2.48 -13.65 -0.38
N THR A 97 1.54 -12.87 -0.93
CA THR A 97 1.57 -12.46 -2.35
C THR A 97 1.75 -10.96 -2.54
N ASN A 98 2.38 -10.27 -1.58
CA ASN A 98 2.60 -8.83 -1.65
C ASN A 98 3.56 -8.46 -2.81
N GLY A 99 3.27 -7.35 -3.49
CA GLY A 99 4.05 -6.83 -4.63
C GLY A 99 4.29 -5.34 -4.49
N SER A 100 3.85 -4.54 -5.48
CA SER A 100 3.92 -3.08 -5.42
C SER A 100 2.59 -2.41 -5.14
N GLN A 101 1.46 -3.10 -5.36
CA GLN A 101 0.13 -2.53 -5.24
C GLN A 101 -0.24 -2.28 -3.78
N PHE A 102 -0.86 -1.15 -3.52
CA PHE A 102 -1.34 -0.75 -2.20
C PHE A 102 -2.67 0.00 -2.33
N PHE A 103 -3.38 0.13 -1.21
CA PHE A 103 -4.62 0.87 -1.14
C PHE A 103 -4.69 1.77 0.09
N ILE A 104 -5.51 2.82 -0.01
CA ILE A 104 -5.81 3.77 1.05
C ILE A 104 -7.29 3.63 1.41
N THR A 105 -7.60 3.37 2.67
CA THR A 105 -8.99 3.18 3.11
C THR A 105 -9.74 4.51 3.22
N TYR A 106 -11.02 4.50 2.84
CA TYR A 106 -11.89 5.67 3.03
C TYR A 106 -12.63 5.69 4.37
N GLY A 107 -12.52 4.62 5.15
CA GLY A 107 -13.15 4.45 6.46
C GLY A 107 -12.72 3.14 7.11
N LYS A 108 -13.44 2.75 8.17
CA LYS A 108 -13.18 1.51 8.93
C LYS A 108 -13.52 0.27 8.10
N GLN A 109 -12.59 -0.67 7.96
CA GLN A 109 -12.69 -1.91 7.19
C GLN A 109 -12.20 -3.14 7.97
N PRO A 110 -12.89 -3.54 9.06
CA PRO A 110 -12.38 -4.54 10.02
C PRO A 110 -12.26 -5.94 9.40
N HIS A 111 -12.97 -6.21 8.30
CA HIS A 111 -12.91 -7.48 7.59
C HIS A 111 -11.59 -7.70 6.81
N LEU A 112 -10.76 -6.65 6.69
CA LEU A 112 -9.42 -6.67 6.08
C LEU A 112 -8.30 -6.91 7.11
N ASP A 113 -8.60 -6.80 8.40
CA ASP A 113 -7.61 -7.00 9.47
C ASP A 113 -7.05 -8.42 9.42
N MET A 114 -5.74 -8.56 9.66
CA MET A 114 -5.00 -9.83 9.59
C MET A 114 -5.04 -10.55 8.23
N LYS A 115 -5.44 -9.83 7.15
CA LYS A 115 -5.42 -10.33 5.76
C LYS A 115 -4.55 -9.50 4.83
N TYR A 116 -4.36 -8.23 5.17
CA TYR A 116 -3.58 -7.28 4.40
C TYR A 116 -2.60 -6.57 5.32
N THR A 117 -1.35 -6.45 4.88
CA THR A 117 -0.27 -5.80 5.62
C THR A 117 -0.51 -4.30 5.67
N VAL A 118 -0.87 -3.78 6.86
CA VAL A 118 -0.99 -2.33 7.12
C VAL A 118 0.41 -1.78 7.37
N PHE A 119 0.88 -0.86 6.54
CA PHE A 119 2.27 -0.35 6.62
C PHE A 119 2.37 1.17 6.73
N GLY A 120 1.25 1.90 6.68
CA GLY A 120 1.26 3.35 6.82
C GLY A 120 -0.10 3.98 7.09
N LYS A 121 -0.12 5.31 7.25
CA LYS A 121 -1.31 6.13 7.44
C LYS A 121 -1.08 7.59 7.02
#